data_AF-A0A9X7E196-F1
#
_entry.id   AF-A0A9X7E196-F1
#
_cell.length_a   1.000
_cell.length_b   1.000
_cell.length_c   1.000
_cell.angle_alpha   90.00
_cell.angle_beta   90.00
_cell.angle_gamma   90.00
#
_symmetry.space_group_name_H-M   'P 1'
#
loop_
_entity.id
_entity.type
_entity.pdbx_description
1 polymer ?
#
loop_
_entity_poly.entity_id
_entity_poly.type
_entity_poly.pdbx_seq_one_letter_code
_entity_poly.pdbx_strand_id
1 'polypeptide(L)'
;TMFKMRQLILRKKKRELSGYKAIGMIQDHLYILYQAIQQNTREITKILIRLFHFLQKNGRKSHRYEKKTVFDIMGVAYEYNGLRKQKKIA
;
A
#
# COMPACT_ATOMS: atom_id res chain seq x y z
N THR A 1 -12.09 -21.92 -21.37
CA THR A 1 -12.90 -21.31 -20.28
C THR A 1 -14.10 -20.53 -20.79
N MET A 2 -13.94 -19.64 -21.78
CA MET A 2 -15.02 -18.84 -22.39
C MET A 2 -16.17 -19.64 -23.01
N PHE A 3 -15.87 -20.79 -23.65
CA PHE A 3 -16.90 -21.68 -24.20
C PHE A 3 -17.82 -22.25 -23.12
N LYS A 4 -17.27 -22.68 -21.97
CA LYS A 4 -18.06 -23.20 -20.84
C LYS A 4 -19.02 -22.15 -20.27
N MET A 5 -18.57 -20.88 -20.20
CA MET A 5 -19.41 -19.76 -19.74
C MET A 5 -20.57 -19.48 -20.71
N ARG A 6 -20.29 -19.45 -22.03
CA ARG A 6 -21.33 -19.29 -23.07
C ARG A 6 -22.33 -20.46 -23.05
N GLN A 7 -21.85 -21.69 -22.91
CA GLN A 7 -22.69 -22.89 -22.78
C GLN A 7 -23.58 -22.83 -21.54
N LEU A 8 -23.07 -22.31 -20.42
CA LEU A 8 -23.85 -22.14 -19.19
C LEU A 8 -24.95 -21.09 -19.38
N ILE A 9 -24.66 -19.95 -20.03
CA ILE A 9 -25.66 -18.93 -20.36
C ILE A 9 -26.74 -19.50 -21.27
N LEU A 10 -26.34 -20.27 -22.30
CA LEU A 10 -27.27 -20.91 -23.22
C LEU A 10 -28.18 -21.91 -22.49
N ARG A 11 -27.63 -22.74 -21.62
CA ARG A 11 -28.42 -23.72 -20.85
C ARG A 11 -29.38 -23.08 -19.85
N LYS A 12 -28.89 -22.10 -19.07
CA LYS A 12 -29.68 -21.49 -17.98
C LYS A 12 -30.64 -20.40 -18.44
N LYS A 13 -30.24 -19.61 -19.43
CA LYS A 13 -30.98 -18.42 -19.88
C LYS A 13 -31.51 -18.54 -21.31
N LYS A 14 -31.26 -19.65 -22.01
CA LYS A 14 -31.69 -19.92 -23.40
C LYS A 14 -31.29 -18.80 -24.37
N ARG A 15 -30.16 -18.15 -24.11
CA ARG A 15 -29.62 -17.06 -24.93
C ARG A 15 -28.28 -17.47 -25.53
N GLU A 16 -28.16 -17.31 -26.83
CA GLU A 16 -26.89 -17.50 -27.52
C GLU A 16 -26.09 -16.20 -27.54
N LEU A 17 -24.80 -16.30 -27.20
CA LEU A 17 -23.85 -15.20 -27.26
C LEU A 17 -22.75 -15.60 -28.23
N SER A 18 -22.37 -14.73 -29.17
CA SER A 18 -21.24 -15.01 -30.07
C SER A 18 -19.91 -14.92 -29.34
N GLY A 19 -18.90 -15.65 -29.80
CA GLY A 19 -17.57 -15.67 -29.17
C GLY A 19 -16.93 -14.28 -29.18
N TYR A 20 -16.99 -13.60 -30.31
CA TYR A 20 -16.46 -12.25 -30.48
C TYR A 20 -17.10 -11.24 -29.52
N LYS A 21 -18.44 -11.28 -29.37
CA LYS A 21 -19.15 -10.39 -28.45
C LYS A 21 -18.80 -10.68 -26.98
N ALA A 22 -18.61 -11.95 -26.63
CA ALA A 22 -18.15 -12.32 -25.30
C ALA A 22 -16.74 -11.80 -25.00
N ILE A 23 -15.82 -11.86 -25.97
CA ILE A 23 -14.45 -11.35 -25.84
C ILE A 23 -14.48 -9.85 -25.57
N GLY A 24 -15.18 -9.07 -26.40
CA GLY A 24 -15.26 -7.61 -26.23
C GLY A 24 -15.81 -7.24 -24.85
N MET A 25 -16.90 -7.86 -24.43
CA MET A 25 -17.47 -7.63 -23.09
C MET A 25 -16.47 -7.96 -21.97
N ILE A 26 -15.74 -9.06 -22.07
CA ILE A 26 -14.72 -9.42 -21.06
C ILE A 26 -13.59 -8.40 -21.04
N GLN A 27 -13.11 -7.96 -22.21
CA GLN A 27 -12.04 -6.96 -22.32
C GLN A 27 -12.45 -5.63 -21.68
N ASP A 28 -13.66 -5.14 -21.98
CA ASP A 28 -14.17 -3.88 -21.40
C ASP A 28 -14.25 -3.94 -19.88
N HIS A 29 -14.75 -5.05 -19.32
CA HIS A 29 -14.90 -5.21 -17.87
C HIS A 29 -13.55 -5.40 -17.18
N LEU A 30 -12.59 -6.08 -17.81
CA LEU A 30 -11.22 -6.20 -17.30
C LEU A 30 -10.51 -4.84 -17.28
N TYR A 31 -10.75 -4.01 -18.29
CA TYR A 31 -10.21 -2.66 -18.34
C TYR A 31 -10.75 -1.78 -17.21
N ILE A 32 -12.07 -1.81 -16.98
CA ILE A 32 -12.71 -1.09 -15.86
C ILE A 32 -12.15 -1.58 -14.51
N LEU A 33 -11.97 -2.89 -14.35
CA LEU A 33 -11.39 -3.46 -13.13
C LEU A 33 -9.94 -2.98 -12.93
N TYR A 34 -9.13 -2.97 -14.00
CA TYR A 34 -7.77 -2.45 -13.96
C TYR A 34 -7.74 -0.98 -13.57
N GLN A 35 -8.63 -0.15 -14.13
CA GLN A 35 -8.75 1.26 -13.76
C GLN A 35 -9.15 1.45 -12.30
N ALA A 36 -10.11 0.67 -11.80
CA ALA A 36 -10.53 0.74 -10.40
C ALA A 36 -9.40 0.35 -9.43
N ILE A 37 -8.62 -0.68 -9.78
CA ILE A 37 -7.42 -1.07 -9.03
C ILE A 37 -6.40 0.07 -9.07
N GLN A 38 -6.11 0.65 -10.25
CA GLN A 38 -5.14 1.73 -10.42
C GLN A 38 -5.56 3.05 -9.74
N GLN A 39 -6.86 3.33 -9.65
CA GLN A 39 -7.37 4.52 -8.97
C GLN A 39 -7.11 4.41 -7.47
N ASN A 40 -7.39 3.24 -6.89
CA ASN A 40 -7.19 2.98 -5.46
C ASN A 40 -5.72 2.74 -5.10
N THR A 41 -4.88 2.23 -6.02
CA THR A 41 -3.44 2.05 -5.75
C THR A 41 -2.75 3.36 -5.43
N ARG A 42 -3.12 4.47 -6.08
CA ARG A 42 -2.53 5.79 -5.80
C ARG A 42 -2.86 6.27 -4.38
N GLU A 43 -4.08 6.03 -3.92
CA GLU A 43 -4.51 6.39 -2.55
C GLU A 43 -3.84 5.49 -1.50
N ILE A 44 -3.81 4.18 -1.74
CA ILE A 44 -3.12 3.23 -0.88
C ILE A 44 -1.62 3.56 -0.82
N THR A 45 -0.99 3.86 -1.95
CA THR A 45 0.43 4.24 -2.01
C THR A 45 0.69 5.54 -1.24
N LYS A 46 -0.20 6.54 -1.33
CA LYS A 46 -0.10 7.77 -0.52
C LYS A 46 -0.19 7.47 0.98
N ILE A 47 -1.09 6.58 1.39
CA ILE A 47 -1.22 6.16 2.80
C ILE A 47 0.05 5.44 3.25
N LEU A 48 0.59 4.52 2.45
CA LEU A 48 1.81 3.78 2.75
C LEU A 48 3.05 4.69 2.82
N ILE A 49 3.18 5.67 1.92
CA ILE A 49 4.28 6.66 1.96
C ILE A 49 4.16 7.54 3.21
N ARG A 50 2.95 7.99 3.56
CA ARG A 50 2.72 8.74 4.81
C ARG A 50 3.07 7.91 6.04
N LEU A 51 2.68 6.63 6.05
CA LEU A 51 3.03 5.70 7.11
C LEU A 51 4.54 5.51 7.23
N PHE A 52 5.24 5.35 6.09
CA PHE A 52 6.69 5.24 6.06
C PHE A 52 7.38 6.49 6.62
N HIS A 53 6.99 7.70 6.20
CA HIS A 53 7.55 8.93 6.76
C HIS A 53 7.23 9.10 8.25
N PHE A 54 6.05 8.69 8.68
CA PHE A 54 5.68 8.71 10.10
C PHE A 54 6.54 7.74 10.92
N LEU A 55 6.78 6.54 10.41
CA LEU A 55 7.68 5.56 11.00
C LEU A 55 9.14 6.04 10.96
N GLN A 56 9.59 6.74 9.92
CA GLN A 56 10.94 7.31 9.86
C GLN A 56 11.12 8.39 10.91
N LYS A 57 10.12 9.28 11.07
CA LYS A 57 10.13 10.36 12.07
C LYS A 57 10.10 9.84 13.50
N ASN A 58 9.34 8.77 13.75
CA ASN A 58 9.13 8.21 15.09
C ASN A 58 9.94 6.93 15.37
N GLY A 59 10.67 6.42 14.38
CA GLY A 59 11.37 5.14 14.40
C GLY A 59 12.66 5.15 15.19
N ARG A 60 13.00 6.29 15.81
CA ARG A 60 14.00 6.29 16.87
C ARG A 60 13.44 5.49 18.04
N LYS A 61 14.17 4.45 18.44
CA LYS A 61 13.83 3.61 19.60
C LYS A 61 13.48 4.53 20.76
N SER A 62 12.25 4.39 21.29
CA SER A 62 11.82 5.16 22.46
C SER A 62 12.80 4.86 23.58
N HIS A 63 13.56 5.87 23.99
CA HIS A 63 14.31 5.80 25.23
C HIS A 63 13.30 5.85 26.35
N ARG A 64 13.12 4.74 27.06
CA ARG A 64 12.36 4.76 28.30
C ARG A 64 13.16 5.56 29.32
N TYR A 65 12.76 6.83 29.44
CA TYR A 65 13.10 7.91 30.37
C TYR A 65 14.57 8.12 30.75
N GLU A 66 15.40 7.10 31.00
CA GLU A 66 16.81 7.24 31.41
C GLU A 66 17.74 6.07 30.98
N LYS A 67 17.24 4.99 30.36
CA LYS A 67 18.08 3.82 30.05
C LYS A 67 18.72 3.90 28.67
N LYS A 68 20.06 3.77 28.64
CA LYS A 68 20.84 3.58 27.39
C LYS A 68 20.35 2.33 26.66
N THR A 69 20.10 2.44 25.36
CA THR A 69 19.79 1.28 24.53
C THR A 69 21.10 0.61 24.10
N VAL A 70 20.99 -0.64 23.65
CA VAL A 70 22.14 -1.39 23.10
C VAL A 70 22.86 -0.59 22.00
N PHE A 71 22.14 0.25 21.24
CA PHE A 71 22.74 1.10 20.21
C PHE A 71 23.62 2.22 20.79
N ASP A 72 23.23 2.79 21.94
CA ASP A 72 24.03 3.79 22.65
C ASP A 72 25.26 3.18 23.32
N ILE A 73 25.18 1.90 23.72
CA ILE A 73 26.31 1.13 24.27
C ILE A 73 27.29 0.76 23.14
N MET A 74 26.76 0.39 21.97
CA MET A 74 27.55 0.06 20.79
C MET A 74 28.10 1.29 20.03
N GLY A 75 27.81 2.51 20.50
CA GLY A 75 28.35 3.74 19.90
C GLY A 75 27.82 4.06 18.51
N VAL A 76 26.66 3.53 18.11
CA VAL A 76 26.04 3.87 16.83
C VAL A 76 25.57 5.32 16.89
N ALA A 77 26.35 6.23 16.31
CA ALA A 77 26.07 7.66 16.31
C ALA A 77 24.87 7.96 15.40
N TYR A 78 23.78 8.42 15.99
CA TYR A 78 22.75 9.13 15.24
C TYR A 78 23.26 10.55 14.96
N GLU A 79 23.19 11.00 13.71
CA GLU A 79 23.39 12.42 13.38
C GLU A 79 22.37 13.26 14.16
N TYR A 80 22.84 13.90 15.23
CA TYR A 80 22.02 14.71 16.11
C TYR A 80 22.03 16.13 15.55
N ASN A 81 20.96 16.51 14.84
CA ASN A 81 20.67 17.92 14.54
C ASN A 81 20.25 18.62 15.84
N GLY A 82 21.25 18.90 16.67
CA GLY A 82 21.09 19.36 18.04
C GLY A 82 20.73 20.82 18.14
N LEU A 83 19.51 21.13 18.56
CA LEU A 83 19.16 22.43 19.13
C LEU A 83 18.06 22.28 20.18
N ARG A 84 18.47 22.01 21.43
CA ARG A 84 17.89 22.55 22.68
C ARG A 84 18.62 21.99 23.90
N LYS A 85 19.85 22.44 24.12
CA LYS A 85 20.35 22.56 25.50
C LYS A 85 20.08 23.99 25.94
N GLN A 86 18.93 24.21 26.59
CA GLN A 86 18.79 25.41 27.41
C GLN A 86 19.77 25.26 28.58
N LYS A 87 20.73 26.18 28.64
CA LYS A 87 21.62 26.38 29.79
C LYS A 87 20.76 26.57 31.04
N LYS A 88 20.84 25.64 32.00
CA LYS A 88 20.51 25.98 33.39
C LYS A 88 21.70 26.75 33.94
N ILE A 89 21.47 28.03 34.21
CA ILE A 89 22.40 28.95 34.85
C ILE A 89 22.47 28.58 36.34
N ALA A 90 23.66 28.87 36.91
CA ALA A 90 24.20 28.49 38.22
C ALA A 90 23.26 28.66 39.42
#